data_AF-A0A929KZV5-F1
#
_entry.id   AF-A0A929KZV5-F1
#
_cell.length_a   1.000
_cell.length_b   1.000
_cell.length_c   1.000
_cell.angle_alpha   90.00
_cell.angle_beta   90.00
_cell.angle_gamma   90.00
#
_symmetry.space_group_name_H-M   'P 1'
#
loop_
_entity.id
_entity.type
_entity.pdbx_description
1 polymer ?
#
loop_
_entity_poly.entity_id
_entity_poly.type
_entity_poly.pdbx_seq_one_letter_code
_entity_poly.pdbx_strand_id
1 'polypeptide(L)' 'MDSQNLTEEQKYNKMVELYNQCQDYFLRRYMKLSHHDMDRKIRILQARVDGKTPPQIGPDWDAVQEED' A
#
# COMPACT_ATOMS: atom_id res chain seq x y z
N MET A 1 3.63 -15.62 15.37
CA MET A 1 3.79 -14.19 15.68
C MET A 1 2.55 -13.51 15.16
N ASP A 2 1.54 -13.37 16.01
CA ASP A 2 0.26 -12.75 15.68
C ASP A 2 0.49 -11.28 15.32
N SER A 3 0.26 -10.93 14.06
CA SER A 3 0.39 -9.58 13.53
C SER A 3 -0.77 -8.69 13.98
N GLN A 4 -0.96 -8.52 15.30
CA GLN A 4 -2.04 -7.70 15.84
C GLN A 4 -1.58 -6.28 16.19
N ASN A 5 -2.11 -5.35 15.39
CA ASN A 5 -2.32 -3.92 15.60
C ASN A 5 -1.08 -3.05 15.82
N LEU A 6 -0.40 -2.74 14.71
CA LEU A 6 0.40 -1.52 14.59
C LEU A 6 -0.44 -0.30 14.98
N THR A 7 0.15 0.66 15.70
CA THR A 7 -0.45 1.98 15.93
C THR A 7 -0.61 2.74 14.60
N GLU A 8 -1.40 3.80 14.58
CA GLU A 8 -1.53 4.63 13.36
C GLU A 8 -0.18 5.14 12.85
N GLU A 9 0.67 5.65 13.74
CA GLU A 9 2.02 6.10 13.38
C GLU A 9 2.87 4.96 12.80
N GLN A 10 2.80 3.77 13.40
CA GLN A 10 3.52 2.60 12.89
C GLN A 10 3.00 2.14 11.53
N LYS A 11 1.69 2.19 11.30
CA LYS A 11 1.09 1.90 9.98
C LYS A 11 1.56 2.90 8.94
N TYR A 12 1.54 4.18 9.28
CA TYR A 12 2.01 5.22 8.37
C TYR A 12 3.49 5.03 7.99
N ASN A 13 4.35 4.84 9.00
CA ASN A 13 5.78 4.60 8.77
C ASN A 13 6.00 3.35 7.92
N LYS A 14 5.24 2.26 8.17
CA LYS A 14 5.32 1.04 7.36
C LYS A 14 4.88 1.27 5.91
N MET A 15 3.83 2.05 5.70
CA MET A 15 3.35 2.43 4.37
C MET A 15 4.42 3.22 3.61
N VAL A 16 5.04 4.22 4.25
CA VAL A 16 6.13 5.02 3.65
C VAL A 16 7.33 4.14 3.29
N GLU A 17 7.71 3.22 4.19
CA GLU A 17 8.80 2.26 3.96
C GLU A 17 8.55 1.40 2.73
N LEU A 18 7.39 0.74 2.64
CA LEU A 18 7.01 -0.12 1.52
C LEU A 18 6.85 0.66 0.22
N TYR A 19 6.28 1.87 0.30
CA TYR A 19 6.17 2.77 -0.84
C TYR A 19 7.56 3.08 -1.40
N ASN A 20 8.54 3.35 -0.55
CA ASN A 20 9.92 3.61 -0.95
C ASN A 20 10.64 2.40 -1.57
N GLN A 21 10.26 1.19 -1.19
CA GLN A 21 10.78 -0.05 -1.80
C GLN A 21 10.09 -0.38 -3.13
N CYS A 22 8.84 0.05 -3.30
CA CYS A 22 8.09 -0.20 -4.51
C CYS A 22 8.67 0.57 -5.71
N GLN A 23 9.00 -0.16 -6.78
CA GLN A 23 9.45 0.37 -8.07
C GLN A 23 8.32 0.41 -9.11
N ASP A 24 7.12 0.80 -8.68
CA ASP A 24 5.95 0.92 -9.56
C ASP A 24 5.65 2.40 -9.84
N TYR A 25 5.82 2.81 -11.09
CA TYR A 25 5.59 4.19 -11.50
C TYR A 25 4.15 4.67 -11.22
N PHE A 26 3.15 3.82 -11.44
CA PHE A 26 1.75 4.19 -11.25
C PHE A 26 1.47 4.44 -9.77
N LEU A 27 1.89 3.52 -8.89
CA LEU A 27 1.76 3.76 -7.45
C LEU A 27 2.48 5.03 -7.02
N ARG A 28 3.71 5.25 -7.51
CA ARG A 28 4.49 6.44 -7.16
C ARG A 28 3.84 7.74 -7.62
N ARG A 29 3.04 7.67 -8.68
CA ARG A 29 2.38 8.83 -9.27
C ARG A 29 1.04 9.13 -8.63
N TYR A 30 0.28 8.10 -8.24
CA TYR A 30 -1.13 8.22 -7.90
C TYR A 30 -1.46 7.85 -6.43
N MET A 31 -0.63 7.06 -5.75
CA MET A 31 -0.93 6.68 -4.36
C MET A 31 -0.56 7.80 -3.39
N LYS A 32 -1.59 8.33 -2.70
CA LYS A 32 -1.40 9.29 -1.60
C LYS A 32 -1.03 8.60 -0.29
N LEU A 33 0.05 9.05 0.33
CA LEU A 33 0.50 8.63 1.66
C LEU A 33 -0.23 9.45 2.75
N SER A 34 -1.53 9.25 2.92
CA SER A 34 -2.31 9.84 4.02
C SER A 34 -2.63 8.78 5.09
N HIS A 35 -3.08 9.20 6.28
CA HIS A 35 -3.50 8.28 7.34
C HIS A 35 -4.85 7.56 7.05
N HIS A 36 -5.49 7.84 5.91
CA HIS A 36 -6.71 7.16 5.49
C HIS A 36 -6.39 5.84 4.81
N ASP A 37 -7.18 4.81 5.13
CA ASP A 37 -7.10 3.46 4.54
C ASP A 37 -5.68 2.84 4.58
N MET A 38 -4.88 3.18 5.59
CA MET A 38 -3.48 2.75 5.69
C MET A 38 -3.31 1.23 5.60
N ASP A 39 -4.17 0.45 6.25
CA ASP A 39 -4.09 -1.01 6.19
C ASP A 39 -4.25 -1.52 4.75
N ARG A 40 -5.17 -0.93 3.98
CA ARG A 40 -5.39 -1.26 2.58
C ARG A 40 -4.17 -0.89 1.74
N LYS A 41 -3.64 0.32 1.92
CA LYS A 41 -2.46 0.83 1.20
C LYS A 41 -1.23 -0.04 1.50
N ILE A 42 -1.01 -0.41 2.76
CA ILE A 42 0.05 -1.35 3.16
C ILE A 42 -0.10 -2.69 2.45
N ARG A 43 -1.32 -3.26 2.37
CA ARG A 43 -1.54 -4.54 1.66
C ARG A 43 -1.19 -4.46 0.18
N ILE A 44 -1.57 -3.38 -0.50
CA ILE A 44 -1.27 -3.18 -1.93
C ILE A 44 0.24 -3.02 -2.13
N LEU A 45 0.88 -2.17 -1.33
CA LEU A 45 2.32 -1.93 -1.41
C LEU A 45 3.12 -3.19 -1.12
N GLN A 46 2.77 -3.95 -0.08
CA GLN A 46 3.41 -5.22 0.23
C GLN A 46 3.25 -6.20 -0.95
N ALA A 47 2.05 -6.32 -1.51
CA ALA A 47 1.82 -7.20 -2.65
C ALA A 47 2.65 -6.81 -3.89
N ARG A 48 2.85 -5.51 -4.13
CA ARG A 48 3.72 -5.03 -5.24
C ARG A 48 5.19 -5.24 -4.95
N VAL A 49 5.64 -5.03 -3.70
CA VAL A 49 7.00 -5.39 -3.26
C VAL A 49 7.26 -6.89 -3.42
N ASP A 50 6.25 -7.73 -3.16
CA ASP A 50 6.29 -9.18 -3.38
C ASP A 50 6.16 -9.59 -4.86
N GLY A 51 6.07 -8.62 -5.80
CA GLY A 51 6.03 -8.87 -7.24
C GLY A 51 4.66 -9.27 -7.80
N LYS A 52 3.58 -9.21 -7.01
CA LYS A 52 2.22 -9.56 -7.48
C LYS A 52 1.71 -8.51 -8.45
N THR A 53 1.14 -8.96 -9.57
CA THR A 53 0.52 -8.10 -10.58
C THR A 53 -0.86 -7.59 -10.13
N PRO A 54 -1.39 -6.50 -10.71
CA PRO A 54 -2.72 -5.98 -10.38
C PRO A 54 -3.85 -7.01 -10.30
N PRO A 55 -4.00 -7.96 -11.26
CA PRO A 55 -5.06 -8.97 -11.17
C PRO A 55 -4.92 -9.92 -9.96
N GLN A 56 -3.70 -10.08 -9.43
CA GLN A 56 -3.42 -10.91 -8.26
C GLN A 56 -3.64 -10.17 -6.92
N ILE A 57 -3.67 -8.84 -6.95
CA ILE A 57 -4.00 -7.99 -5.80
C ILE A 57 -5.52 -7.85 -5.68
N GLY A 58 -6.22 -7.86 -6.81
CA GLY A 58 -7.67 -7.79 -6.87
C GLY A 58 -8.19 -6.35 -6.73
N PRO A 59 -9.43 -6.16 -6.27
CA PRO A 59 -10.14 -4.87 -6.34
C PRO A 59 -9.50 -3.76 -5.51
N ASP A 60 -8.57 -4.11 -4.60
CA ASP A 60 -7.77 -3.14 -3.86
C ASP A 60 -6.85 -2.34 -4.78
N TRP A 61 -6.38 -2.92 -5.89
CA TRP A 61 -5.54 -2.21 -6.85
C TRP A 61 -6.31 -1.14 -7.63
N ASP A 62 -7.53 -1.41 -8.06
CA ASP A 62 -8.30 -0.48 -8.88
C ASP A 62 -8.69 0.76 -8.07
N ALA A 63 -9.08 0.58 -6.81
CA ALA A 63 -9.53 1.67 -5.96
C ALA A 63 -8.44 2.71 -5.62
N VAL A 64 -7.17 2.32 -5.57
CA VAL A 64 -6.08 3.29 -5.34
C VAL A 64 -5.74 4.12 -6.58
N GLN A 65 -6.27 3.76 -7.76
CA GLN A 65 -6.18 4.59 -8.95
C GLN A 65 -7.29 5.65 -9.01
N GLU A 66 -8.39 5.45 -8.27
CA GLU A 66 -9.56 6.34 -8.23
C GLU A 66 -9.51 7.39 -7.10
N GLU A 67 -8.50 7.34 -6.23
CA GLU A 67 -8.27 8.36 -5.20
C GLU A 67 -7.65 9.62 -5.82
N ASP A 68 -8.51 10.54 -6.29
CA ASP A 68 -8.16 11.91 -6.73
C ASP A 68 -7.34 12.69 -5.70
#